data_AF-A0A367JKE7-F1
#
_entry.id   AF-A0A367JKE7-F1
#
_cell.length_a   1.000
_cell.length_b   1.000
_cell.length_c   1.000
_cell.angle_alpha   90.00
_cell.angle_beta   90.00
_cell.angle_gamma   90.00
#
_symmetry.space_group_name_H-M   'P 1'
#
loop_
_entity.id
_entity.type
_entity.pdbx_description
1 polymer ?
#
loop_
_entity_poly.entity_id
_entity_poly.type
_entity_poly.pdbx_seq_one_letter_code
_entity_poly.pdbx_strand_id
1 'polypeptide(L)'
;VRPDWLINWEGHPLSFVYHYPYILAFDSSFIEIRHVNTGELVQIIPGHNIRSLQLESTEIIFCVMDDIRTGNEYVFSLNCIV
;
A
#
# COMPACT_ATOMS: atom_id res chain seq x y z
N VAL A 1 23.64 -6.14 5.63
CA VAL A 1 22.52 -6.16 6.60
C VAL A 1 22.59 -4.86 7.39
N ARG A 2 21.49 -4.10 7.49
CA ARG A 2 21.41 -2.87 8.30
C ARG A 2 20.71 -3.23 9.63
N PRO A 3 21.45 -3.51 10.72
CA PRO A 3 20.87 -4.07 11.93
C PRO A 3 19.85 -3.13 12.60
N ASP A 4 20.01 -1.82 12.41
CA ASP A 4 19.12 -0.80 13.00
C ASP A 4 17.99 -0.37 12.06
N TRP A 5 17.91 -0.96 10.85
CA TRP A 5 16.87 -0.59 9.90
C TRP A 5 15.60 -1.38 10.17
N LEU A 6 14.54 -0.64 10.50
CA LEU A 6 13.23 -1.19 10.84
C LEU A 6 12.15 -0.21 10.34
N ILE A 7 11.07 -0.77 9.79
CA ILE A 7 9.82 -0.03 9.59
C ILE A 7 8.84 -0.50 10.66
N ASN A 8 8.36 0.44 11.47
CA ASN A 8 7.19 0.23 12.32
C ASN A 8 5.97 0.69 11.53
N TRP A 9 5.10 -0.26 11.20
CA TRP A 9 3.85 0.02 10.50
C TRP A 9 2.85 0.66 11.46
N GLU A 10 2.06 1.63 10.98
CA GLU A 10 1.03 2.28 11.79
C GLU A 10 -0.21 1.38 11.93
N GLY A 11 -0.46 0.52 10.93
CA GLY A 11 -1.61 -0.39 10.89
C GLY A 11 -1.26 -1.86 11.14
N HIS A 12 -2.16 -2.74 10.70
CA HIS A 12 -1.99 -4.18 10.67
C HIS A 12 -2.07 -4.68 9.22
N PRO A 13 -0.99 -4.50 8.43
CA PRO A 13 -1.03 -4.79 7.01
C PRO A 13 -1.35 -6.26 6.73
N LEU A 14 -2.28 -6.50 5.81
CA LEU A 14 -2.69 -7.82 5.36
C LEU A 14 -1.86 -8.31 4.16
N SER A 15 -1.33 -7.37 3.38
CA SER A 15 -0.47 -7.66 2.23
C SER A 15 0.50 -6.52 1.97
N PHE A 16 1.55 -6.82 1.20
CA PHE A 16 2.57 -5.86 0.83
C PHE A 16 2.82 -5.90 -0.67
N VAL A 17 3.12 -4.75 -1.26
CA VAL A 17 3.62 -4.64 -2.63
C VAL A 17 4.93 -3.87 -2.62
N TYR A 18 5.95 -4.44 -3.23
CA TYR A 18 7.25 -3.79 -3.43
C TYR A 18 7.29 -3.13 -4.81
N HIS A 19 7.61 -1.85 -4.84
CA HIS A 19 7.76 -1.08 -6.07
C HIS A 19 8.80 0.01 -5.86
N TYR A 20 10.07 -0.29 -6.19
CA TYR A 20 11.21 0.56 -5.89
C TYR A 20 10.98 2.02 -6.35
N PRO A 21 11.27 3.02 -5.49
CA PRO A 21 11.92 2.92 -4.18
C PRO A 21 10.96 2.74 -2.99
N TYR A 22 9.72 2.32 -3.23
CA TYR A 22 8.66 2.26 -2.23
C TYR A 22 8.25 0.83 -1.87
N ILE A 23 7.71 0.69 -0.66
CA ILE A 23 6.95 -0.47 -0.20
C ILE A 23 5.58 0.02 0.25
N LEU A 24 4.54 -0.66 -0.22
CA LEU A 24 3.15 -0.35 0.08
C LEU A 24 2.63 -1.44 1.01
N ALA A 25 2.05 -1.04 2.13
CA ALA A 25 1.44 -1.93 3.10
C ALA A 25 -0.08 -1.69 3.10
N PHE A 26 -0.83 -2.75 2.83
CA PHE A 26 -2.28 -2.70 2.68
C PHE A 26 -2.95 -3.10 3.99
N ASP A 27 -3.43 -2.13 4.74
CA ASP A 27 -4.42 -2.34 5.80
C ASP A 27 -5.84 -2.25 5.19
N SER A 28 -6.81 -2.90 5.84
CA SER A 28 -8.23 -2.76 5.51
C SER A 28 -8.71 -1.30 5.43
N SER A 29 -8.12 -0.39 6.21
CA SER A 29 -8.56 1.00 6.35
C SER A 29 -7.69 2.01 5.59
N PHE A 30 -6.48 1.63 5.19
CA PHE A 30 -5.58 2.51 4.44
C PHE A 30 -4.42 1.74 3.78
N ILE A 31 -3.80 2.39 2.79
CA ILE A 31 -2.53 1.97 2.22
C ILE A 31 -1.44 2.88 2.79
N GLU A 32 -0.43 2.27 3.42
CA GLU A 32 0.74 2.95 3.97
C GLU A 32 1.92 2.82 3.01
N ILE A 33 2.43 3.93 2.51
CA ILE A 33 3.53 3.97 1.54
C ILE A 33 4.79 4.47 2.23
N ARG A 34 5.82 3.63 2.29
CA ARG A 34 7.11 3.93 2.91
C ARG A 34 8.25 3.87 1.90
N HIS A 35 9.23 4.75 2.05
CA HIS A 35 10.45 4.67 1.25
C HIS A 35 11.39 3.58 1.79
N VAL A 36 11.81 2.63 0.94
CA VAL A 36 12.50 1.40 1.37
C VAL A 36 13.89 1.67 1.94
N ASN A 37 14.58 2.72 1.50
CA ASN A 37 15.93 2.99 2.00
C ASN A 37 15.94 3.78 3.31
N THR A 38 14.94 4.66 3.53
CA THR A 38 14.90 5.58 4.68
C THR A 38 13.90 5.17 5.74
N GLY A 39 12.90 4.35 5.41
CA GLY A 39 11.79 3.99 6.30
C GLY A 39 10.78 5.11 6.51
N GLU A 40 10.98 6.26 5.86
CA GLU A 40 10.11 7.43 5.98
C GLU A 40 8.72 7.11 5.42
N LEU A 41 7.70 7.58 6.15
CA LEU A 41 6.33 7.56 5.68
C LEU A 41 6.18 8.61 4.57
N VAL A 42 5.91 8.14 3.35
CA VAL A 42 5.73 8.99 2.17
C VAL A 42 4.28 9.44 2.06
N GLN A 43 3.34 8.51 2.22
CA GLN A 43 1.92 8.79 2.05
C GLN A 43 1.05 7.76 2.80
N ILE A 44 -0.14 8.21 3.21
CA ILE A 44 -1.27 7.36 3.62
C ILE A 44 -2.41 7.58 2.63
N ILE A 45 -2.96 6.51 2.07
CA ILE A 45 -4.16 6.55 1.23
C ILE A 45 -5.31 5.90 2.00
N PRO A 46 -6.26 6.68 2.55
CA PRO A 46 -7.39 6.14 3.31
C PRO A 46 -8.42 5.50 2.39
N GLY A 47 -9.16 4.53 2.92
CA GLY A 47 -10.25 3.86 2.22
C GLY A 47 -10.94 2.84 3.10
N HIS A 48 -11.87 2.08 2.53
CA HIS A 48 -12.59 1.04 3.25
C HIS A 48 -12.38 -0.31 2.57
N ASN A 49 -12.08 -1.32 3.37
CA ASN A 49 -11.89 -2.70 2.93
C ASN A 49 -10.89 -2.82 1.76
N ILE A 50 -9.79 -2.06 1.85
CA ILE A 50 -8.81 -1.97 0.76
C ILE A 50 -8.03 -3.28 0.64
N ARG A 51 -7.84 -3.77 -0.59
CA ARG A 51 -7.05 -4.97 -0.87
C ARG A 51 -6.20 -4.78 -2.12
N SER A 52 -4.98 -5.30 -2.07
CA SER A 52 -4.16 -5.49 -3.27
C SER A 52 -4.74 -6.63 -4.12
N LEU A 53 -4.77 -6.45 -5.44
CA LEU A 53 -5.16 -7.49 -6.39
C LEU A 53 -3.96 -8.25 -6.96
N GLN A 54 -2.77 -8.00 -6.39
CA GLN A 54 -1.50 -8.37 -6.98
C GLN A 54 -0.93 -9.61 -6.32
N LEU A 55 -0.55 -10.61 -7.14
CA LEU A 55 0.14 -11.83 -6.70
C LEU A 55 1.67 -11.69 -6.80
N GLU A 56 2.16 -10.87 -7.73
CA GLU A 56 3.57 -10.63 -8.03
C GLU A 56 3.80 -9.15 -8.36
N SER A 57 4.99 -8.62 -8.10
CA SER A 57 5.32 -7.22 -8.40
C SER A 57 5.23 -6.95 -9.91
N THR A 58 4.32 -6.08 -10.33
CA THR A 58 4.27 -5.57 -11.71
C THR A 58 4.44 -4.05 -11.72
N GLU A 59 4.62 -3.46 -12.91
CA GLU A 59 4.78 -2.01 -13.09
C GLU A 59 3.55 -1.21 -12.64
N ILE A 60 2.35 -1.80 -12.71
CA ILE A 60 1.10 -1.16 -12.31
C ILE A 60 0.51 -1.91 -11.12
N ILE A 61 0.20 -1.19 -10.05
CA ILE A 61 -0.37 -1.79 -8.84
C ILE A 61 -1.89 -1.64 -8.90
N PHE A 62 -2.61 -2.76 -9.03
CA PHE A 62 -4.07 -2.75 -9.00
C PHE A 62 -4.59 -3.03 -7.60
N CYS A 63 -5.60 -2.28 -7.20
CA CYS A 63 -6.21 -2.34 -5.88
C CYS A 63 -7.73 -2.27 -6.00
N VAL A 64 -8.40 -2.77 -4.97
CA VAL A 64 -9.85 -2.61 -4.80
C VAL A 64 -10.14 -1.96 -3.46
N MET A 65 -11.18 -1.12 -3.40
CA MET A 65 -11.74 -0.60 -2.16
C MET A 65 -13.27 -0.44 -2.29
N ASP A 66 -13.95 -0.42 -1.15
CA ASP A 66 -15.40 -0.24 -1.11
C ASP A 66 -15.77 1.25 -1.20
N ASP A 67 -16.84 1.52 -1.93
CA ASP A 67 -17.59 2.76 -1.79
C ASP A 67 -18.65 2.63 -0.70
N ILE A 68 -18.40 3.24 0.45
CA ILE A 68 -19.36 3.23 1.56
C ILE A 68 -20.70 3.88 1.15
N ARG A 69 -20.71 4.80 0.17
CA ARG A 69 -21.93 5.50 -0.23
C ARG A 69 -22.84 4.66 -1.09
N THR A 70 -22.27 3.87 -2.01
CA THR A 70 -23.05 3.11 -2.99
C THR A 70 -23.09 1.61 -2.71
N GLY A 71 -22.20 1.12 -1.84
CA GLY A 71 -22.02 -0.32 -1.56
C GLY A 71 -21.31 -1.07 -2.69
N ASN A 72 -20.83 -0.36 -3.72
CA ASN A 72 -20.07 -0.96 -4.80
C ASN A 72 -18.58 -1.05 -4.45
N GLU A 73 -17.84 -1.82 -5.22
CA GLU A 73 -16.38 -1.85 -5.17
C GLU A 73 -15.80 -1.07 -6.36
N TYR A 74 -14.71 -0.34 -6.11
CA TYR A 74 -13.93 0.32 -7.16
C TYR A 74 -12.57 -0.34 -7.30
N VAL A 75 -12.24 -0.71 -8.54
CA VAL A 75 -10.88 -1.11 -8.91
C VAL A 75 -10.15 0.10 -9.44
N PHE A 76 -8.94 0.34 -8.93
CA PHE A 76 -8.09 1.44 -9.35
C PHE A 76 -6.63 1.00 -9.43
N SER A 77 -5.83 1.77 -10.17
CA SER A 77 -4.38 1.56 -10.25
C SER A 77 -3.64 2.65 -9.51
N LEU A 78 -2.61 2.27 -8.75
CA LEU A 78 -1.64 3.21 -8.20
C LEU A 78 -0.49 3.37 -9.18
N ASN A 79 -0.17 4.62 -9.48
CA ASN A 79 1.05 4.99 -10.19
C ASN A 79 2.00 5.62 -9.17
N CYS A 80 3.06 4.91 -8.82
CA CYS A 80 4.10 5.43 -7.95
C CYS A 80 5.07 6.27 -8.78
N ILE A 81 4.76 7.55 -8.94
CA ILE A 81 5.64 8.50 -9.63
C ILE A 81 6.71 8.97 -8.64
N VAL A 82 7.97 8.93 -9.08
CA VAL A 82 9.15 9.45 -8.37
C VAL A 82 9.21 10.97 -8.36
#